data_AF-A0A379K6P1-F1
#
_entry.id   AF-A0A379K6P1-F1
#
_cell.length_a   1.000
_cell.length_b   1.000
_cell.length_c   1.000
_cell.angle_alpha   90.00
_cell.angle_beta   90.00
_cell.angle_gamma   90.00
#
_symmetry.space_group_name_H-M   'P 1'
#
loop_
_entity.id
_entity.type
_entity.pdbx_description
1 polymer ?
#
loop_
_entity_poly.entity_id
_entity_poly.type
_entity_poly.pdbx_seq_one_letter_code
_entity_poly.pdbx_strand_id
1 'polypeptide(L)'
;MKATSIYTASSYSGALSLARQDGHTGEPTRRFWVGGQWHLAYPSTNPQLTLWQLRAARFKAWLAGFRHRAIVDTQRQIMRELRHG
;
A
#
# COMPACT_ATOMS: atom_id res chain seq x y z
N MET A 1 -2.21 -26.19 -12.69
CA MET A 1 -2.08 -25.89 -11.25
C MET A 1 -2.23 -24.39 -11.06
N LYS A 2 -3.24 -23.91 -10.32
CA LYS A 2 -3.34 -22.48 -9.99
C LYS A 2 -2.21 -22.14 -9.03
N ALA A 3 -1.33 -21.22 -9.40
CA ALA A 3 -0.29 -20.74 -8.48
C ALA A 3 -0.97 -20.04 -7.29
N THR A 4 -0.41 -20.21 -6.09
CA THR A 4 -0.91 -19.61 -4.85
C THR A 4 0.25 -18.88 -4.21
N SER A 5 0.07 -17.59 -3.93
CA SER A 5 1.07 -16.79 -3.20
C SER A 5 0.83 -16.96 -1.71
N ILE A 6 1.89 -17.27 -0.95
CA ILE A 6 1.83 -17.46 0.50
C ILE A 6 2.68 -16.38 1.18
N TYR A 7 2.04 -15.57 2.03
CA TYR A 7 2.69 -14.53 2.82
C TYR A 7 2.79 -14.97 4.27
N THR A 8 3.98 -14.81 4.86
CA THR A 8 4.25 -15.27 6.22
C THR A 8 4.83 -14.16 7.09
N ALA A 9 4.34 -14.06 8.33
CA ALA A 9 4.90 -13.15 9.33
C ALA A 9 4.57 -13.62 10.75
N SER A 10 5.33 -13.14 11.73
CA SER A 10 5.07 -13.38 13.15
C SER A 10 3.76 -12.77 13.67
N SER A 11 3.15 -11.85 12.90
CA SER A 11 1.86 -11.22 13.23
C SER A 11 0.92 -11.25 12.03
N TYR A 12 -0.38 -11.31 12.31
CA TYR A 12 -1.41 -11.35 11.26
C TYR A 12 -1.40 -10.06 10.44
N SER A 13 -1.23 -8.93 11.12
CA SER A 13 -1.07 -7.62 10.48
C SER A 13 0.19 -7.53 9.62
N GLY A 14 1.29 -8.15 10.04
CA GLY A 14 2.52 -8.24 9.26
C GLY A 14 2.33 -9.03 7.96
N ALA A 15 1.69 -10.20 8.04
CA ALA A 15 1.44 -11.03 6.87
C ALA A 15 0.46 -10.35 5.90
N LEU A 16 -0.55 -9.64 6.42
CA LEU A 16 -1.45 -8.81 5.62
C LEU A 16 -0.72 -7.63 4.95
N SER A 17 0.23 -7.02 5.65
CA SER A 17 1.02 -5.91 5.10
C SER A 17 1.85 -6.36 3.90
N LEU A 18 2.50 -7.53 4.01
CA LEU A 18 3.25 -8.15 2.92
C LEU A 18 2.35 -8.47 1.72
N ALA A 19 1.18 -9.08 1.97
CA ALA A 19 0.22 -9.37 0.92
C ALA A 19 -0.24 -8.08 0.20
N ARG A 20 -0.46 -6.99 0.95
CA ARG A 20 -0.82 -5.67 0.39
C ARG A 20 0.29 -5.02 -0.41
N GLN A 21 1.56 -5.20 -0.02
CA GLN A 21 2.70 -4.72 -0.81
C GLN A 21 2.71 -5.37 -2.19
N ASP A 22 2.32 -6.64 -2.26
CA ASP A 22 2.14 -7.40 -3.50
C ASP A 22 0.74 -7.23 -4.13
N GLY A 23 0.01 -6.17 -3.77
CA GLY A 23 -1.26 -5.79 -4.40
C GLY A 23 -2.49 -6.56 -3.93
N HIS A 24 -2.36 -7.52 -3.00
CA HIS A 24 -3.53 -8.21 -2.46
C HIS A 24 -4.27 -7.33 -1.44
N THR A 25 -5.34 -6.69 -1.88
CA THR A 25 -6.20 -5.86 -1.01
C THR A 25 -7.42 -6.60 -0.46
N GLY A 26 -7.70 -7.80 -0.96
CA GLY A 26 -8.84 -8.63 -0.55
C GLY A 26 -8.54 -9.53 0.66
N GLU A 27 -9.54 -10.32 1.06
CA GLU A 27 -9.34 -11.36 2.06
C GLU A 27 -8.54 -12.54 1.50
N PRO A 28 -7.66 -13.15 2.32
CA PRO A 28 -6.93 -14.34 1.93
C PRO A 28 -7.88 -15.52 1.77
N THR A 29 -7.62 -16.39 0.79
CA THR A 29 -8.37 -17.63 0.60
C THR A 29 -8.16 -18.60 1.76
N ARG A 30 -6.97 -18.58 2.36
CA ARG A 30 -6.65 -19.38 3.54
C ARG A 30 -5.79 -18.60 4.52
N ARG A 31 -6.08 -18.75 5.81
CA ARG A 31 -5.23 -18.25 6.90
C ARG A 31 -5.02 -19.35 7.92
N PHE A 32 -3.79 -19.54 8.37
CA PHE A 32 -3.46 -20.50 9.42
C PHE A 32 -2.21 -20.07 10.20
N TRP A 33 -2.09 -20.53 11.45
CA TRP A 33 -0.95 -20.26 12.31
C TRP A 33 -0.14 -21.54 12.51
N VAL A 34 1.11 -21.55 12.05
CA VAL A 34 2.02 -22.71 12.16
C VAL A 34 3.44 -22.21 12.39
N GLY A 35 4.13 -22.82 13.36
CA GLY A 35 5.54 -22.53 13.64
C GLY A 35 5.80 -21.11 14.15
N GLY A 36 4.86 -20.50 14.86
CA GLY A 36 5.01 -19.13 15.37
C GLY A 36 4.79 -18.05 14.30
N GLN A 37 4.21 -18.40 13.15
CA GLN A 37 3.94 -17.48 12.06
C GLN A 37 2.52 -17.64 11.53
N TRP A 38 1.93 -16.52 11.11
CA TRP A 38 0.72 -16.46 10.31
C TRP A 38 1.07 -16.72 8.86
N HIS A 39 0.35 -17.64 8.23
CA HIS A 39 0.44 -17.96 6.81
C HIS A 39 -0.85 -17.53 6.15
N LEU A 40 -0.75 -16.64 5.16
CA LEU A 40 -1.88 -16.13 4.37
C LEU A 40 -1.71 -16.55 2.91
N ALA A 41 -2.66 -17.34 2.42
CA ALA A 41 -2.68 -17.81 1.04
C ALA A 41 -3.63 -16.95 0.20
N TYR A 42 -3.11 -16.43 -0.91
CA TYR A 42 -3.87 -15.69 -1.92
C TYR A 42 -3.81 -16.40 -3.26
N PRO A 43 -4.88 -16.32 -4.08
CA PRO A 43 -4.80 -16.80 -5.44
C PRO A 43 -3.76 -15.99 -6.19
N SER A 44 -2.91 -16.65 -7.00
CA SER A 44 -1.97 -15.97 -7.88
C SER A 44 -2.72 -14.92 -8.69
N THR A 45 -2.43 -13.66 -8.38
CA THR A 45 -2.94 -12.54 -9.16
C THR A 45 -2.00 -12.38 -10.35
N ASN A 46 -2.56 -12.16 -11.54
CA ASN A 46 -1.78 -12.02 -12.76
C ASN A 46 -0.69 -10.94 -12.53
N PRO A 47 0.61 -11.23 -12.72
CA PRO A 47 1.71 -10.32 -12.38
C PRO A 47 1.57 -8.94 -13.04
N GLN A 48 0.89 -8.86 -14.19
CA GLN A 48 0.57 -7.59 -14.84
C GLN A 48 -0.42 -6.74 -14.04
N LEU A 49 -1.42 -7.37 -13.42
CA LEU A 49 -2.43 -6.70 -12.60
C LEU A 49 -1.81 -6.16 -11.30
N THR A 50 -0.90 -6.94 -10.69
CA THR A 50 -0.14 -6.56 -9.50
C THR A 50 0.76 -5.34 -9.75
N LEU A 51 1.49 -5.34 -10.87
CA LEU A 51 2.31 -4.18 -11.28
C LEU A 51 1.46 -2.94 -11.53
N TRP A 52 0.27 -3.10 -12.11
CA TRP A 52 -0.65 -2.00 -12.36
C TRP A 52 -1.16 -1.38 -11.06
N GLN A 53 -1.53 -2.21 -10.07
CA GLN A 53 -1.97 -1.74 -8.76
C GLN A 53 -0.85 -1.06 -7.96
N LEU A 54 0.36 -1.59 -7.98
CA LEU A 54 1.55 -0.95 -7.37
C LEU A 54 1.85 0.41 -8.00
N ARG A 55 1.76 0.52 -9.33
CA ARG A 55 1.90 1.80 -10.04
C ARG A 55 0.79 2.78 -9.65
N ALA A 56 -0.45 2.33 -9.59
CA ALA A 56 -1.58 3.16 -9.18
C ALA A 56 -1.45 3.64 -7.72
N ALA A 57 -0.98 2.78 -6.81
CA ALA A 57 -0.73 3.13 -5.41
C ALA A 57 0.39 4.17 -5.28
N ARG A 58 1.51 3.99 -5.98
CA ARG A 58 2.60 4.99 -6.04
C ARG A 58 2.13 6.30 -6.63
N PHE A 59 1.32 6.28 -7.68
CA PHE A 59 0.77 7.48 -8.29
C PHE A 59 -0.15 8.23 -7.34
N LYS A 60 -1.02 7.52 -6.60
CA LYS A 60 -1.88 8.13 -5.57
C LYS A 60 -1.06 8.77 -4.43
N ALA A 61 -0.02 8.08 -3.96
CA ALA A 61 0.88 8.61 -2.93
C ALA A 61 1.63 9.86 -3.43
N TRP A 62 2.11 9.84 -4.67
CA TRP A 62 2.74 10.98 -5.32
C TRP A 62 1.78 12.17 -5.47
N LEU A 63 0.54 11.92 -5.88
CA LEU A 63 -0.51 12.94 -5.98
C LEU A 63 -0.84 13.57 -4.61
N ALA A 64 -0.89 12.75 -3.56
CA ALA A 64 -1.09 13.22 -2.19
C ALA A 64 0.08 14.10 -1.70
N GLY A 65 1.32 13.72 -2.01
CA GLY A 65 2.52 14.52 -1.72
C GLY A 65 2.54 15.85 -2.48
N PHE A 66 2.09 15.87 -3.74
CA PHE A 66 1.92 17.10 -4.52
C PHE A 66 0.87 18.03 -3.91
N ARG A 67 -0.28 17.48 -3.50
CA ARG A 67 -1.31 18.24 -2.77
C ARG A 67 -0.76 18.86 -1.50
N HIS A 68 0.04 18.11 -0.74
CA HIS A 68 0.64 18.63 0.50
C HIS A 68 1.64 19.77 0.22
N ARG A 69 2.47 19.66 -0.82
CA ARG A 69 3.39 20.74 -1.22
C ARG A 69 2.64 21.98 -1.70
N ALA A 70 1.60 21.81 -2.51
CA ALA A 70 0.78 22.92 -2.98
C ALA A 70 0.11 23.67 -1.81
N ILE A 71 -0.43 22.94 -0.82
CA ILE A 71 -1.02 23.56 0.38
C ILE A 71 0.04 24.34 1.18
N VAL A 72 1.23 23.78 1.39
CA VAL A 72 2.31 24.44 2.13
C VAL A 72 2.84 25.67 1.39
N ASP A 73 2.96 25.62 0.07
CA ASP A 73 3.40 26.77 -0.74
C ASP A 73 2.35 27.88 -0.74
N THR A 74 1.07 27.54 -0.87
CA THR A 74 -0.03 28.52 -0.75
C THR A 74 -0.08 29.15 0.64
N GLN A 75 0.12 28.36 1.71
CA GLN A 75 0.20 28.89 3.08
C GLN A 75 1.39 29.82 3.29
N ARG A 76 2.56 29.47 2.75
CA ARG A 76 3.76 30.34 2.79
C ARG A 76 3.56 31.64 2.01
N GLN A 77 2.85 31.59 0.89
CA GLN A 77 2.53 32.77 0.10
C GLN A 77 1.58 33.70 0.86
N ILE A 78 0.50 33.17 1.46
CA ILE A 78 -0.43 33.94 2.31
C ILE A 78 0.29 34.58 3.51
N MET A 79 1.19 33.84 4.19
CA MET A 79 1.99 34.40 5.28
C MET A 79 2.96 35.49 4.84
N ARG A 80 3.50 35.42 3.61
CA ARG A 80 4.35 36.49 3.06
C ARG A 80 3.55 37.73 2.73
N GLU A 81 2.35 37.57 2.17
CA GLU A 81 1.44 38.68 1.86
C GLU A 81 0.95 39.38 3.14
N LEU A 82 0.62 38.63 4.19
CA LEU A 82 0.23 39.20 5.50
C LEU A 82 1.38 39.89 6.26
N ARG A 83 2.64 39.61 5.94
CA ARG A 83 3.82 40.19 6.61
C ARG A 83 4.33 41.47 5.93
N HIS A 84 3.83 41.79 4.74
CA HIS A 84 4.21 42.97 3.95
C HIS A 84 3.03 43.91 3.65
N GLY A 85 1.85 43.63 4.21
CA GLY A 85 0.70 44.54 4.26
C GLY A 85 0.61 45.29 5.57
#